data_AF-A0A444JA40-F1
#
_entry.id   AF-A0A444JA40-F1
#
_cell.length_a   1.000
_cell.length_b   1.000
_cell.length_c   1.000
_cell.angle_alpha   90.00
_cell.angle_beta   90.00
_cell.angle_gamma   90.00
#
_symmetry.space_group_name_H-M   'P 1'
#
loop_
_entity.id
_entity.type
_entity.pdbx_description
1 polymer ?
#
loop_
_entity_poly.entity_id
_entity_poly.type
_entity_poly.pdbx_seq_one_letter_code
_entity_poly.pdbx_strand_id
1 'polypeptide(L)' 'MTARLDPQLNVAPDDIRHIHIMGICGTGMAAIAGMLKESGYRVTGSDQNV' A
#
# COMPACT_ATOMS: atom_id res chain seq x y z
N MET A 1 2.71 -23.93 6.72
CA MET A 1 1.50 -23.10 6.53
C MET A 1 1.82 -22.08 5.45
N THR A 2 1.57 -22.41 4.18
CA THR A 2 1.82 -21.50 3.05
C THR A 2 0.53 -20.76 2.74
N ALA A 3 0.47 -19.46 3.05
CA ALA A 3 -0.60 -18.62 2.58
C ALA A 3 -0.56 -18.60 1.04
N ARG A 4 -1.60 -19.13 0.39
CA ARG A 4 -1.79 -19.04 -1.06
C ARG A 4 -2.48 -17.71 -1.32
N LEU A 5 -1.81 -16.81 -2.03
CA LEU A 5 -2.43 -15.58 -2.51
C LEU A 5 -3.29 -15.90 -3.73
N ASP A 6 -4.45 -15.25 -3.83
CA ASP A 6 -5.31 -15.31 -5.00
C ASP A 6 -4.79 -14.32 -6.06
N PRO A 7 -4.32 -14.78 -7.24
CA PRO A 7 -3.84 -13.90 -8.30
C PRO A 7 -4.91 -12.93 -8.82
N GLN A 8 -6.20 -13.25 -8.70
CA GLN A 8 -7.29 -12.41 -9.17
C GLN A 8 -7.40 -11.10 -8.37
N LEU A 9 -6.82 -11.06 -7.16
CA LEU A 9 -6.80 -9.87 -6.33
C LEU A 9 -5.63 -8.93 -6.66
N ASN A 10 -4.71 -9.30 -7.57
CA ASN A 10 -3.58 -8.46 -7.97
C ASN A 10 -3.96 -7.46 -9.09
N VAL A 11 -5.04 -6.72 -8.86
CA VAL A 11 -5.53 -5.67 -9.77
C VAL A 11 -5.95 -4.45 -8.95
N ALA A 12 -5.75 -3.26 -9.50
CA ALA A 12 -6.30 -2.05 -8.91
C ALA A 12 -7.81 -1.97 -9.23
N PRO A 13 -8.67 -1.62 -8.27
CA PRO A 13 -10.07 -1.37 -8.55
C PRO A 13 -10.25 -0.10 -9.40
N ASP A 14 -11.37 0.01 -10.11
CA ASP A 14 -11.71 1.19 -10.93
C ASP A 14 -11.79 2.48 -10.09
N ASP A 15 -12.22 2.36 -8.83
CA ASP A 15 -12.27 3.47 -7.86
C ASP A 15 -11.41 3.15 -6.63
N ILE A 16 -10.31 3.92 -6.47
CA ILE A 16 -9.36 3.76 -5.38
C ILE A 16 -9.74 4.67 -4.21
N ARG A 17 -10.44 4.09 -3.23
CA ARG A 17 -10.84 4.81 -2.00
C ARG A 17 -9.72 4.97 -0.98
N HIS A 18 -8.81 3.99 -0.91
CA HIS A 18 -7.78 3.92 0.13
C HIS A 18 -6.63 3.01 -0.28
N ILE A 19 -5.40 3.43 0.01
CA ILE A 19 -4.19 2.65 -0.25
C ILE A 19 -3.51 2.36 1.09
N HIS A 20 -3.24 1.07 1.34
CA HIS A 20 -2.48 0.62 2.50
C HIS A 20 -1.13 0.04 2.05
N ILE A 21 -0.03 0.59 2.55
CA ILE A 21 1.33 0.16 2.22
C ILE A 21 1.90 -0.61 3.41
N MET A 22 2.25 -1.88 3.19
CA MET A 22 3.01 -2.68 4.17
C MET A 22 4.51 -2.33 4.06
N GLY A 23 5.21 -2.22 5.18
CA GLY A 23 6.62 -1.80 5.22
C GLY A 23 6.81 -0.30 4.94
N ILE A 24 5.85 0.54 5.32
CA ILE A 24 5.82 1.96 4.93
C ILE A 24 7.00 2.78 5.46
N CYS A 25 7.68 2.34 6.53
CA CYS A 25 8.82 3.04 7.12
C CYS A 25 10.10 2.94 6.26
N GLY A 26 10.14 2.04 5.27
CA GLY A 26 11.24 1.99 4.30
C GLY A 26 11.28 3.24 3.42
N THR A 27 12.47 3.79 3.17
CA THR A 27 12.65 5.06 2.41
C THR A 27 11.95 5.06 1.06
N GLY A 28 12.03 3.97 0.30
CA GLY A 28 11.34 3.83 -0.97
C GLY A 28 9.81 3.82 -0.82
N MET A 29 9.28 3.09 0.17
CA MET A 29 7.84 3.01 0.40
C MET A 29 7.28 4.34 0.93
N ALA A 30 8.05 5.04 1.77
CA ALA A 30 7.70 6.37 2.26
C ALA A 30 7.62 7.41 1.12
N ALA A 31 8.57 7.37 0.17
CA ALA A 31 8.53 8.24 -1.01
C ALA A 31 7.28 7.98 -1.87
N ILE A 32 6.92 6.72 -2.09
CA ILE A 32 5.69 6.34 -2.81
C ILE A 32 4.45 6.81 -2.05
N ALA A 33 4.39 6.60 -0.73
CA ALA A 33 3.29 7.07 0.11
C ALA A 33 3.12 8.61 0.02
N GLY A 34 4.22 9.35 -0.03
CA GLY A 34 4.23 10.80 -0.23
C GLY A 34 3.59 11.19 -1.56
N MET A 35 4.08 10.64 -2.67
CA MET A 35 3.55 10.91 -4.02
C MET A 35 2.05 10.57 -4.14
N LEU A 36 1.60 9.47 -3.53
CA LEU A 36 0.20 9.08 -3.52
C LEU A 36 -0.67 10.05 -2.72
N LYS A 37 -0.18 10.53 -1.57
CA LYS A 37 -0.88 11.58 -0.80
C LYS A 37 -0.98 12.89 -1.58
N GLU A 38 0.11 13.30 -2.23
CA GLU A 38 0.14 14.51 -3.09
C GLU A 38 -0.83 14.41 -4.27
N SER A 39 -1.03 13.19 -4.79
CA SER A 39 -2.01 12.89 -5.84
C SER A 39 -3.47 12.85 -5.33
N GLY A 40 -3.71 13.11 -4.03
CA GLY A 40 -5.04 13.19 -3.45
C GLY A 40 -5.58 11.88 -2.85
N TYR A 41 -4.78 10.80 -2.83
CA TYR A 41 -5.23 9.53 -2.27
C TYR A 41 -5.15 9.50 -0.74
N ARG A 42 -6.11 8.81 -0.12
CA ARG A 42 -6.00 8.43 1.29
C ARG A 42 -4.98 7.29 1.41
N VAL A 43 -3.88 7.54 2.11
CA VAL A 43 -2.80 6.56 2.31
C VAL A 43 -2.58 6.27 3.80
N THR A 44 -2.48 4.99 4.13
CA THR A 44 -2.02 4.50 5.45
C THR A 44 -0.92 3.47 5.26
N GLY A 45 -0.25 3.07 6.33
CA GLY A 45 0.65 1.92 6.25
C GLY A 45 0.83 1.22 7.58
N SER A 46 1.48 0.07 7.50
CA SER A 46 1.90 -0.74 8.64
C SER A 46 3.35 -1.14 8.44
N ASP A 47 4.04 -1.40 9.53
CA ASP A 47 5.39 -1.96 9.54
C ASP A 47 5.52 -2.78 10.82
N GLN A 48 6.31 -3.86 10.80
CA GLN A 48 6.36 -4.79 11.93
C GLN A 48 7.26 -4.31 13.07
N ASN A 49 8.08 -3.29 12.83
CA ASN A 49 9.15 -2.91 13.74
C ASN A 49 9.00 -1.49 14.31
N VAL A 50 7.77 -0.98 14.37
CA VAL A 50 7.39 0.34 14.90
C VAL A 50 6.14 0.26 15.75
#